data_AF-A0A2H0WX33-F1
#
_entry.id   AF-A0A2H0WX33-F1
#
_cell.length_a   1.000
_cell.length_b   1.000
_cell.length_c   1.000
_cell.angle_alpha   90.00
_cell.angle_beta   90.00
_cell.angle_gamma   90.00
#
_symmetry.space_group_name_H-M   'P 1'
#
loop_
_entity.id
_entity.type
_entity.pdbx_description
1 polymer ?
#
loop_
_entity_poly.entity_id
_entity_poly.type
_entity_poly.pdbx_seq_one_letter_code
_entity_poly.pdbx_strand_id
1 'polypeptide(L)' 'MPKVRVFSTPACPYCYTLKEWLKEHQIEFEDVDVATNAQAREEMI' A
#
# COMPACT_ATOMS: atom_id res chain seq x y z
N MET A 1 -0.22 -12.57 13.50
CA MET A 1 -0.97 -12.36 12.24
C MET A 1 -0.02 -11.70 11.25
N PRO A 2 -0.03 -12.07 9.96
CA PRO A 2 0.82 -11.43 8.96
C PRO A 2 0.45 -9.96 8.81
N LYS A 3 1.43 -9.06 8.82
CA LYS A 3 1.23 -7.64 8.56
C LYS A 3 1.12 -7.42 7.06
N VAL A 4 0.00 -6.88 6.59
CA VAL A 4 -0.19 -6.53 5.17
C VAL A 4 0.38 -5.13 4.96
N ARG A 5 1.36 -4.99 4.07
CA ARG A 5 1.90 -3.69 3.65
C ARG A 5 1.54 -3.45 2.20
N VAL A 6 0.88 -2.32 1.92
CA VAL A 6 0.45 -1.92 0.59
C VAL A 6 1.38 -0.81 0.11
N PHE A 7 2.34 -1.18 -0.72
CA PHE A 7 3.20 -0.24 -1.41
C PHE A 7 2.41 0.38 -2.56
N SER A 8 2.14 1.67 -2.46
CA SER A 8 1.31 2.41 -3.41
C SER A 8 2.03 3.64 -3.92
N THR A 9 1.53 4.19 -5.04
CA THR A 9 1.92 5.51 -5.51
C THR A 9 0.67 6.37 -5.68
N PRO A 10 0.75 7.69 -5.47
CA PRO A 10 -0.40 8.60 -5.56
C PRO A 10 -0.99 8.66 -6.97
N ALA A 11 -0.21 8.31 -7.99
CA ALA A 11 -0.68 8.23 -9.38
C ALA A 11 -1.24 6.85 -9.78
N CYS A 12 -1.31 5.87 -8.86
CA CYS A 12 -1.77 4.51 -9.13
C CYS A 12 -3.26 4.34 -8.78
N PRO A 13 -4.19 4.41 -9.77
CA PRO A 13 -5.62 4.24 -9.52
C PRO A 13 -5.95 2.83 -8.99
N TYR A 14 -5.22 1.80 -9.42
CA TYR A 14 -5.41 0.43 -8.94
C TYR A 14 -5.07 0.26 -7.46
N CYS A 15 -4.09 1.01 -6.97
CA CYS A 15 -3.67 0.99 -5.58
C CYS A 15 -4.78 1.54 -4.67
N TYR A 16 -5.56 2.52 -5.16
CA TYR A 16 -6.75 3.01 -4.47
C TYR A 16 -7.83 1.92 -4.37
N THR A 17 -8.14 1.24 -5.48
CA THR A 17 -9.12 0.14 -5.49
C THR A 17 -8.72 -0.98 -4.53
N LEU A 18 -7.44 -1.35 -4.47
CA LEU A 18 -6.94 -2.37 -3.54
C LEU A 18 -7.14 -1.96 -2.08
N LYS A 19 -6.80 -0.72 -1.72
CA LYS A 19 -6.97 -0.20 -0.35
C LYS A 19 -8.44 -0.19 0.07
N GLU A 20 -9.33 0.23 -0.80
CA GLU A 20 -10.77 0.23 -0.52
C GLU A 20 -11.28 -1.20 -0.33
N TRP A 21 -10.89 -2.14 -1.19
CA TRP A 21 -11.24 -3.55 -1.03
C TRP A 21 -10.75 -4.13 0.30
N LEU A 22 -9.51 -3.81 0.71
CA LEU A 22 -8.95 -4.26 1.98
C LEU A 22 -9.71 -3.67 3.19
N LYS A 23 -10.10 -2.39 3.12
CA LYS A 23 -10.95 -1.75 4.14
C LYS A 23 -12.34 -2.39 4.22
N GLU A 24 -12.97 -2.67 3.09
CA GLU A 24 -14.28 -3.32 3.02
C GLU A 24 -14.25 -4.71 3.69
N HIS A 25 -13.14 -5.43 3.55
CA HIS A 25 -12.94 -6.74 4.16
C HIS A 25 -12.39 -6.68 5.60
N GLN A 26 -12.29 -5.48 6.19
CA GLN A 26 -11.75 -5.25 7.53
C GLN A 26 -10.34 -5.84 7.72
N ILE A 27 -9.54 -5.85 6.65
CA ILE A 27 -8.16 -6.30 6.70
C ILE A 27 -7.30 -5.13 7.15
N GLU A 28 -6.58 -5.27 8.26
CA GLU A 28 -5.59 -4.29 8.66
C GLU A 28 -4.41 -4.30 7.68
N PHE A 29 -4.14 -3.15 7.07
CA PHE A 29 -2.98 -2.95 6.21
C PHE A 29 -2.30 -1.61 6.48
N GLU A 30 -1.00 -1.58 6.22
CA GLU A 30 -0.18 -0.38 6.26
C GLU A 30 -0.09 0.20 4.85
N ASP A 31 -0.45 1.48 4.70
CA ASP A 31 -0.33 2.20 3.44
C ASP A 31 1.05 2.86 3.36
N VAL A 32 1.89 2.38 2.43
CA VAL A 32 3.24 2.88 2.23
C VAL A 32 3.31 3.55 0.86
N ASP A 33 3.37 4.88 0.85
CA ASP A 33 3.57 5.64 -0.39
C ASP A 33 5.06 5.63 -0.81
N VAL A 34 5.37 4.88 -1.87
CA VAL A 34 6.74 4.73 -2.40
C VAL A 34 7.17 5.88 -3.31
N ALA A 35 6.24 6.75 -3.72
CA ALA A 35 6.60 7.94 -4.49
C ALA A 35 7.21 9.02 -3.60
N THR A 36 6.73 9.14 -2.36
CA THR A 36 7.24 10.09 -1.37
C THR A 36 8.29 9.47 -0.45
N ASN A 37 8.30 8.14 -0.29
CA ASN A 37 9.25 7.43 0.56
C ASN A 37 10.33 6.70 -0.26
N ALA A 38 11.50 7.33 -0.39
CA ALA A 38 12.65 6.76 -1.09
C ALA A 38 13.15 5.45 -0.45
N GLN A 39 13.00 5.28 0.86
CA GLN A 39 13.39 4.08 1.59
C GLN A 39 12.43 2.91 1.28
N ALA A 40 11.13 3.17 1.19
CA ALA A 40 10.14 2.17 0.79
C ALA A 40 10.32 1.71 -0.66
N ARG A 41 10.84 2.58 -1.54
CA ARG A 41 11.22 2.23 -2.91
C ARG A 41 12.42 1.28 -2.95
N GLU A 42 13.38 1.43 -2.06
CA GLU A 42 14.53 0.51 -1.94
C GLU A 42 14.11 -0.85 -1.37
N GLU A 43 13.12 -0.89 -0.47
CA GLU A 43 12.54 -2.16 0.05
C GLU A 43 11.76 -2.98 -1.00
N MET A 44 11.40 -2.39 -2.15
CA MET A 44 10.70 -3.09 -3.24
C MET A 44 11.62 -3.92 -4.16
N ILE A 45 12.95 -3.84 -3.99
CA ILE A 45 13.96 -4.48 -4.85
C ILE A 45 14.38 -5.85 -4.33
#